data_AF-A0A8G1UA40-F1
#
_entry.id   AF-A0A8G1UA40-F1
#
_cell.length_a   1.000
_cell.length_b   1.000
_cell.length_c   1.000
_cell.angle_alpha   90.00
_cell.angle_beta   90.00
_cell.angle_gamma   90.00
#
_symmetry.space_group_name_H-M   'P 1'
#
loop_
_entity.id
_entity.type
_entity.pdbx_description
1 polymer ?
#
loop_
_entity_poly.entity_id
_entity_poly.type
_entity_poly.pdbx_seq_one_letter_code
_entity_poly.pdbx_strand_id
1 'polypeptide(L)'
;MTGAPHPLLAYFLAAADGRFPPADGRVTVLPPLPGGLECSVAFTGHAVVATALGARRVAAAGADGYGGSLAPGFLLHLAGPGGWIGVTDATLTARATGGPPRLPTRTDQDDHPRVRFARDQRADVTVHGDERGLVTLAHGLAGRHELSIELHDTRPDSRGHGRSLLRDALTLLPAGTPVFAAVAPGNARSLRAFLACGFTPVGSEVVLRPGQSRPSAGSGSAGPGTPL
;
A
#
# COMPACT_ATOMS: atom_id res chain seq x y z
N MET A 1 -16.54 16.25 3.44
CA MET A 1 -17.05 15.58 2.22
C MET A 1 -16.12 14.43 1.90
N THR A 2 -16.49 13.20 2.26
CA THR A 2 -15.71 12.03 1.86
C THR A 2 -15.91 11.82 0.36
N GLY A 3 -14.89 12.11 -0.44
CA GLY A 3 -14.90 11.86 -1.87
C GLY A 3 -15.05 10.36 -2.16
N ALA A 4 -15.41 10.02 -3.41
CA ALA A 4 -15.47 8.64 -3.85
C ALA A 4 -14.11 7.93 -3.59
N PRO A 5 -14.12 6.64 -3.18
CA PRO A 5 -12.90 5.90 -2.93
C PRO A 5 -12.04 5.81 -4.20
N HIS A 6 -10.73 5.78 -4.01
CA HIS A 6 -9.80 5.68 -5.13
C HIS A 6 -10.01 4.36 -5.89
N PRO A 7 -10.04 4.34 -7.24
CA PRO A 7 -10.38 3.14 -8.02
C PRO A 7 -9.48 1.92 -7.75
N LEU A 8 -8.23 2.15 -7.35
CA LEU A 8 -7.29 1.09 -6.97
C LEU A 8 -7.79 0.24 -5.79
N LEU A 9 -8.63 0.78 -4.91
CA LEU A 9 -9.22 0.03 -3.80
C LEU A 9 -10.00 -1.19 -4.29
N ALA A 10 -10.72 -1.06 -5.40
CA ALA A 10 -11.51 -2.16 -5.96
C ALA A 10 -10.62 -3.35 -6.38
N TYR A 11 -9.41 -3.08 -6.88
CA TYR A 11 -8.44 -4.14 -7.20
C TYR A 11 -7.95 -4.86 -5.95
N PHE A 12 -7.64 -4.13 -4.87
CA PHE A 12 -7.25 -4.75 -3.61
C PHE A 12 -8.36 -5.62 -3.02
N LEU A 13 -9.58 -5.10 -2.95
CA LEU A 13 -10.72 -5.85 -2.41
C LEU A 13 -11.04 -7.09 -3.25
N ALA A 14 -10.98 -6.98 -4.59
CA ALA A 14 -11.13 -8.13 -5.47
C ALA A 14 -10.03 -9.17 -5.25
N ALA A 15 -8.77 -8.74 -5.15
CA ALA A 15 -7.64 -9.63 -4.90
C ALA A 15 -7.75 -10.34 -3.53
N ALA A 16 -8.28 -9.66 -2.51
CA ALA A 16 -8.58 -10.30 -1.22
C ALA A 16 -9.68 -11.36 -1.29
N ASP A 17 -10.53 -11.33 -2.32
CA ASP A 17 -11.49 -12.39 -2.64
C ASP A 17 -10.92 -13.42 -3.65
N GLY A 18 -9.64 -13.35 -3.98
CA GLY A 18 -9.00 -14.23 -4.98
C GLY A 18 -9.38 -13.90 -6.43
N ARG A 19 -9.94 -12.72 -6.69
CA ARG A 19 -10.32 -12.26 -8.04
C ARG A 19 -9.28 -11.27 -8.54
N PHE A 20 -8.56 -11.66 -9.58
CA PHE A 20 -7.45 -10.90 -10.14
C PHE A 20 -7.78 -10.32 -11.52
N PRO A 21 -7.12 -9.23 -11.94
CA PRO A 21 -7.15 -8.82 -13.35
C PRO A 21 -6.61 -9.93 -14.26
N PRO A 22 -6.98 -9.92 -15.56
CA PRO A 22 -6.48 -10.90 -16.52
C PRO A 22 -4.96 -10.78 -16.67
N ALA A 23 -4.27 -11.93 -16.77
CA ALA A 23 -2.84 -12.00 -17.03
C ALA A 23 -2.53 -11.74 -18.51
N ASP A 24 -2.75 -10.49 -18.96
CA ASP A 24 -2.69 -10.05 -20.35
C ASP A 24 -1.45 -9.20 -20.69
N GLY A 25 -0.56 -9.01 -19.72
CA GLY A 25 0.64 -8.19 -19.82
C GLY A 25 0.38 -6.69 -19.79
N ARG A 26 -0.88 -6.26 -19.60
CA ARG A 26 -1.25 -4.84 -19.69
C ARG A 26 -1.00 -4.08 -18.39
N VAL A 27 -1.03 -2.76 -18.54
CA VAL A 27 -0.97 -1.80 -17.44
C VAL A 27 -2.25 -0.97 -17.44
N THR A 28 -3.00 -1.05 -16.34
CA THR A 28 -4.09 -0.11 -16.08
C THR A 28 -3.53 1.14 -15.41
N VAL A 29 -3.79 2.32 -15.99
CA VAL A 29 -3.37 3.59 -15.40
C VAL A 29 -4.55 4.28 -14.73
N LEU A 30 -4.38 4.62 -13.45
CA LEU A 30 -5.37 5.28 -12.61
C LEU A 30 -4.87 6.68 -12.21
N PRO A 31 -5.77 7.57 -11.76
CA PRO A 31 -5.38 8.85 -11.18
C PRO A 31 -4.37 8.70 -10.03
N PRO A 32 -3.63 9.76 -9.66
CA PRO A 32 -2.75 9.72 -8.50
C PRO A 32 -3.54 9.56 -7.19
N LEU A 33 -2.85 9.09 -6.15
CA LEU A 33 -3.44 8.87 -4.83
C LEU A 33 -3.63 10.20 -4.09
N PRO A 34 -4.51 10.24 -3.07
CA PRO A 34 -4.59 11.37 -2.15
C PRO A 34 -3.22 11.72 -1.55
N GLY A 35 -2.98 13.02 -1.32
CA GLY A 35 -1.70 13.50 -0.76
C GLY A 35 -0.53 13.50 -1.74
N GLY A 36 -0.78 13.33 -3.04
CA GLY A 36 0.24 13.42 -4.09
C GLY A 36 1.15 12.19 -4.19
N LEU A 37 0.78 11.09 -3.53
CA LEU A 37 1.46 9.81 -3.69
C LEU A 37 1.13 9.20 -5.05
N GLU A 38 2.09 8.47 -5.60
CA GLU A 38 1.92 7.61 -6.77
C GLU A 38 2.30 6.18 -6.38
N CYS A 39 1.83 5.19 -7.12
CA CYS A 39 2.24 3.82 -6.89
C CYS A 39 2.25 2.98 -8.17
N SER A 40 3.01 1.89 -8.11
CA SER A 40 2.92 0.77 -9.06
C SER A 40 2.58 -0.49 -8.26
N VAL A 41 1.51 -1.17 -8.67
CA VAL A 41 1.05 -2.43 -8.09
C VAL A 41 1.11 -3.49 -9.18
N ALA A 42 1.82 -4.59 -8.95
CA ALA A 42 1.90 -5.71 -9.85
C ALA A 42 1.08 -6.89 -9.32
N PHE A 43 0.08 -7.30 -10.10
CA PHE A 43 -0.59 -8.59 -10.00
C PHE A 43 0.05 -9.56 -11.00
N THR A 44 -0.37 -10.83 -10.96
CA THR A 44 0.13 -11.83 -11.92
C THR A 44 -0.26 -11.46 -13.35
N GLY A 45 0.72 -11.04 -14.15
CA GLY A 45 0.53 -10.72 -15.57
C GLY A 45 -0.25 -9.43 -15.83
N HIS A 46 -0.44 -8.57 -14.83
CA HIS A 46 -1.11 -7.27 -14.99
C HIS A 46 -0.61 -6.27 -13.96
N ALA A 47 -0.36 -5.04 -14.37
CA ALA A 47 0.02 -3.98 -13.45
C ALA A 47 -1.04 -2.89 -13.37
N VAL A 48 -1.13 -2.22 -12.22
CA VAL A 48 -1.95 -1.03 -12.02
C VAL A 48 -1.03 0.08 -11.51
N VAL A 49 -0.98 1.20 -12.24
CA VAL A 49 -0.14 2.35 -11.88
C VAL A 49 -1.06 3.54 -11.56
N ALA A 50 -1.00 4.04 -10.33
CA ALA A 50 -1.70 5.25 -9.91
C ALA A 50 -0.74 6.44 -10.04
N THR A 51 -0.98 7.32 -11.01
CA THR A 51 -0.04 8.40 -11.37
C THR A 51 -0.72 9.56 -12.08
N ALA A 52 -0.11 10.75 -12.03
CA ALA A 52 -0.51 11.87 -12.87
C ALA A 52 -0.11 11.69 -14.35
N LEU A 53 0.77 10.73 -14.68
CA LEU A 53 1.17 10.45 -16.05
C LEU A 53 0.04 9.77 -16.84
N GLY A 54 -0.18 10.22 -18.08
CA GLY A 54 -1.10 9.52 -18.98
C GLY A 54 -0.58 8.16 -19.43
N ALA A 55 -1.49 7.25 -19.80
CA ALA A 55 -1.17 5.86 -20.17
C ALA A 55 -0.10 5.72 -21.27
N ARG A 56 -0.10 6.60 -22.27
CA ARG A 56 0.94 6.62 -23.32
C ARG A 56 2.35 6.85 -22.75
N ARG A 57 2.50 7.72 -21.74
CA ARG A 57 3.81 7.99 -21.12
C ARG A 57 4.25 6.82 -20.24
N VAL A 58 3.31 6.22 -19.50
CA VAL A 58 3.56 5.01 -18.71
C VAL A 58 4.05 3.86 -19.60
N ALA A 59 3.38 3.61 -20.72
CA ALA A 59 3.79 2.59 -21.68
C ALA A 59 5.13 2.91 -22.35
N ALA A 60 5.35 4.15 -22.78
CA ALA A 60 6.61 4.58 -23.40
C ALA A 60 7.81 4.49 -22.45
N ALA A 61 7.57 4.55 -21.13
CA ALA A 61 8.60 4.36 -20.11
C ALA A 61 8.91 2.87 -19.80
N GLY A 62 8.28 1.93 -20.53
CA GLY A 62 8.55 0.50 -20.43
C GLY A 62 7.74 -0.23 -19.36
N ALA A 63 6.63 0.33 -18.88
CA ALA A 63 5.74 -0.38 -17.98
C ALA A 63 4.98 -1.50 -18.71
N ASP A 64 4.98 -2.68 -18.10
CA ASP A 64 4.17 -3.84 -18.52
C ASP A 64 3.75 -4.66 -17.28
N GLY A 65 2.83 -5.60 -17.50
CA GLY A 65 2.35 -6.55 -16.47
C GLY A 65 3.26 -7.75 -16.22
N TYR A 66 4.40 -7.87 -16.90
CA TYR A 66 5.37 -8.97 -16.78
C TYR A 66 6.62 -8.59 -15.97
N GLY A 67 6.60 -7.43 -15.32
CA GLY A 67 7.64 -6.94 -14.42
C GLY A 67 8.14 -5.54 -14.77
N GLY A 68 7.87 -5.04 -15.97
CA GLY A 68 8.28 -3.71 -16.42
C GLY A 68 7.76 -2.59 -15.51
N SER A 69 6.57 -2.73 -14.94
CA SER A 69 6.01 -1.74 -14.00
C SER A 69 6.75 -1.61 -12.66
N LEU A 70 7.64 -2.56 -12.33
CA LEU A 70 8.48 -2.53 -11.12
C LEU A 70 9.98 -2.47 -11.48
N ALA A 71 10.31 -2.36 -12.76
CA ALA A 71 11.69 -2.24 -13.21
C ALA A 71 12.30 -0.92 -12.68
N PRO A 72 13.57 -0.92 -12.22
CA PRO A 72 14.20 0.27 -11.67
C PRO A 72 14.15 1.48 -12.61
N GLY A 73 14.35 1.26 -13.92
CA GLY A 73 14.30 2.33 -14.92
C GLY A 73 12.92 2.98 -15.02
N PHE A 74 11.85 2.19 -15.00
CA PHE A 74 10.48 2.70 -14.99
C PHE A 74 10.17 3.44 -13.68
N LEU A 75 10.56 2.90 -12.52
CA LEU A 75 10.30 3.55 -11.23
C LEU A 75 11.06 4.87 -11.08
N LEU A 76 12.29 4.96 -11.57
CA LEU A 76 13.05 6.22 -11.65
C LEU A 76 12.35 7.24 -12.56
N HIS A 77 11.83 6.81 -13.71
CA HIS A 77 11.04 7.67 -14.59
C HIS A 77 9.75 8.16 -13.89
N LEU A 78 9.06 7.25 -13.22
CA LEU A 78 7.81 7.52 -12.51
C LEU A 78 8.03 8.51 -11.35
N ALA A 79 9.11 8.40 -10.59
CA ALA A 79 9.45 9.36 -9.54
C ALA A 79 9.94 10.71 -10.10
N GLY A 80 10.67 10.69 -11.21
CA GLY A 80 11.32 11.87 -11.77
C GLY A 80 12.45 12.42 -10.91
N PRO A 81 13.12 13.50 -11.37
CA PRO A 81 14.24 14.11 -10.65
C PRO A 81 13.85 14.57 -9.24
N GLY A 82 14.64 14.18 -8.23
CA GLY A 82 14.39 14.51 -6.83
C GLY A 82 13.21 13.75 -6.21
N GLY A 83 12.60 12.81 -6.93
CA GLY A 83 11.52 11.97 -6.41
C GLY A 83 12.02 10.94 -5.41
N TRP A 84 11.10 10.52 -4.54
CA TRP A 84 11.33 9.45 -3.58
C TRP A 84 10.66 8.16 -4.06
N ILE A 85 11.37 7.04 -3.91
CA ILE A 85 10.90 5.69 -4.24
C ILE A 85 10.96 4.86 -2.96
N GLY A 86 9.83 4.27 -2.59
CA GLY A 86 9.74 3.33 -1.49
C GLY A 86 10.39 1.98 -1.81
N VAL A 87 10.27 1.06 -0.86
CA VAL A 87 10.70 -0.33 -1.04
C VAL A 87 9.66 -1.08 -1.87
N THR A 88 10.12 -2.02 -2.70
CA THR A 88 9.21 -2.99 -3.32
C THR A 88 8.79 -4.00 -2.27
N ASP A 89 7.51 -3.94 -1.90
CA ASP A 89 6.92 -4.77 -0.87
C ASP A 89 6.06 -5.87 -1.49
N ALA A 90 6.01 -7.04 -0.85
CA ALA A 90 4.96 -8.01 -1.12
C ALA A 90 3.65 -7.49 -0.49
N THR A 91 2.59 -7.42 -1.29
CA THR A 91 1.25 -7.08 -0.82
C THR A 91 0.59 -8.34 -0.31
N LEU A 92 0.32 -8.40 0.99
CA LEU A 92 -0.31 -9.53 1.66
C LEU A 92 -1.71 -9.14 2.15
N THR A 93 -2.63 -10.10 2.18
CA THR A 93 -3.97 -9.88 2.75
C THR A 93 -4.46 -11.04 3.60
N ALA A 94 -5.25 -10.71 4.62
CA ALA A 94 -5.99 -11.64 5.46
C ALA A 94 -7.37 -11.06 5.77
N ARG A 95 -8.20 -11.84 6.49
CA ARG A 95 -9.47 -11.38 7.03
C ARG A 95 -9.31 -11.13 8.52
N ALA A 96 -9.82 -9.99 8.98
CA ALA A 96 -9.99 -9.72 10.39
C ALA A 96 -10.85 -10.83 11.01
N THR A 97 -10.47 -11.26 12.20
CA THR A 97 -11.18 -12.28 12.96
C THR A 97 -12.31 -11.67 13.81
N GLY A 98 -12.21 -10.38 14.11
CA GLY A 98 -13.13 -9.68 15.01
C GLY A 98 -13.11 -10.25 16.43
N GLY A 99 -14.18 -9.97 17.17
CA GLY A 99 -14.31 -10.32 18.59
C GLY A 99 -13.77 -9.23 19.51
N PRO A 100 -13.59 -9.53 20.81
CA PRO A 100 -13.07 -8.57 21.77
C PRO A 100 -11.68 -8.04 21.35
N PRO A 101 -11.46 -6.72 21.33
CA PRO A 101 -10.14 -6.15 21.10
C PRO A 101 -9.12 -6.71 22.09
N ARG A 102 -8.02 -7.30 21.58
CA ARG A 102 -6.98 -7.93 22.41
C ARG A 102 -5.73 -7.09 22.58
N LEU A 103 -5.66 -5.93 21.93
CA LEU A 103 -4.59 -4.95 22.11
C LEU A 103 -5.19 -3.62 22.58
N PRO A 104 -4.62 -2.99 23.61
CA PRO A 104 -5.08 -1.68 24.03
C PRO A 104 -4.59 -0.61 23.05
N THR A 105 -5.42 0.42 22.87
CA THR A 105 -5.05 1.64 22.13
C THR A 105 -3.91 2.37 22.85
N ARG A 106 -2.96 2.90 22.08
CA ARG A 106 -1.84 3.72 22.55
C ARG A 106 -1.99 5.15 22.04
N THR A 107 -1.94 6.12 22.95
CA THR A 107 -1.98 7.56 22.64
C THR A 107 -0.67 8.28 22.96
N ASP A 108 0.35 7.53 23.38
CA ASP A 108 1.64 8.02 23.88
C ASP A 108 2.80 7.74 22.91
N GLN A 109 2.48 7.30 21.69
CA GLN A 109 3.47 6.84 20.69
C GLN A 109 3.61 7.80 19.51
N ASP A 110 3.15 9.05 19.64
CA ASP A 110 3.11 10.01 18.54
C ASP A 110 4.49 10.31 17.96
N ASP A 111 5.52 10.31 18.82
CA ASP A 111 6.89 10.57 18.41
C ASP A 111 7.63 9.34 17.89
N HIS A 112 7.04 8.14 18.03
CA HIS A 112 7.68 6.89 17.63
C HIS A 112 7.95 6.87 16.10
N PRO A 113 9.18 6.61 15.63
CA PRO A 113 9.53 6.72 14.20
C PRO A 113 8.59 5.94 13.27
N ARG A 114 8.19 4.74 13.68
CA ARG A 114 7.21 3.91 12.96
C ARG A 114 5.83 4.53 12.83
N VAL A 115 5.36 5.22 13.87
CA VAL A 115 4.04 5.86 13.90
C VAL A 115 4.06 7.10 13.00
N ARG A 116 5.12 7.91 13.08
CA ARG A 116 5.34 9.03 12.15
C ARG A 116 5.36 8.56 10.70
N PHE A 117 6.15 7.53 10.39
CA PHE A 117 6.23 6.95 9.05
C PHE A 117 4.87 6.44 8.54
N ALA A 118 4.05 5.84 9.42
CA ALA A 118 2.70 5.41 9.06
C ALA A 118 1.79 6.61 8.73
N ARG A 119 1.87 7.70 9.50
CA ARG A 119 1.07 8.92 9.30
C ARG A 119 1.47 9.71 8.05
N ASP A 120 2.74 9.64 7.65
CA ASP A 120 3.22 10.31 6.43
C ASP A 120 2.66 9.72 5.12
N GLN A 121 2.10 8.50 5.18
CA GLN A 121 1.67 7.74 4.00
C GLN A 121 0.24 7.24 4.07
N ARG A 122 -0.39 7.26 5.25
CA ARG A 122 -1.70 6.65 5.50
C ARG A 122 -2.59 7.62 6.25
N ALA A 123 -3.90 7.49 6.02
CA ALA A 123 -4.91 8.23 6.74
C ALA A 123 -5.41 7.43 7.95
N ASP A 124 -6.04 8.12 8.91
CA ASP A 124 -6.76 7.52 10.03
C ASP A 124 -5.93 6.49 10.83
N VAL A 125 -4.65 6.82 11.08
CA VAL A 125 -3.73 5.94 11.80
C VAL A 125 -4.12 5.87 13.27
N THR A 126 -4.47 4.66 13.73
CA THR A 126 -4.59 4.31 15.15
C THR A 126 -3.44 3.41 15.56
N VAL A 127 -2.99 3.56 16.80
CA VAL A 127 -1.86 2.80 17.37
C VAL A 127 -2.39 1.92 18.49
N HIS A 128 -1.95 0.68 18.50
CA HIS A 128 -2.28 -0.34 19.50
C HIS A 128 -1.00 -1.05 19.93
N GLY A 129 -0.95 -1.64 21.10
CA GLY A 129 0.25 -2.37 21.51
C GLY A 129 0.36 -2.59 23.00
N ASP A 130 1.33 -3.41 23.36
CA ASP A 130 1.64 -3.82 24.72
C ASP A 130 3.15 -4.08 24.86
N GLU A 131 3.59 -4.79 25.90
CA GLU A 131 4.99 -5.07 26.15
C GLU A 131 5.71 -5.78 24.99
N ARG A 132 4.98 -6.46 24.10
CA ARG A 132 5.55 -7.19 22.97
C ARG A 132 5.94 -6.25 21.83
N GLY A 133 5.20 -5.15 21.65
CA GLY A 133 5.38 -4.27 20.51
C GLY A 133 4.16 -3.41 20.18
N LEU A 134 4.28 -2.74 19.02
CA LEU A 134 3.29 -1.82 18.48
C LEU A 134 2.66 -2.37 17.21
N VAL A 135 1.40 -2.01 17.01
CA VAL A 135 0.60 -2.24 15.82
C VAL A 135 0.04 -0.89 15.38
N THR A 136 0.16 -0.58 14.10
CA THR A 136 -0.60 0.51 13.48
C THR A 136 -1.71 -0.06 12.63
N LEU A 137 -2.91 0.49 12.74
CA LEU A 137 -4.04 0.27 11.83
C LEU A 137 -4.36 1.59 11.15
N ALA A 138 -4.60 1.55 9.84
CA ALA A 138 -4.82 2.77 9.07
C ALA A 138 -5.67 2.50 7.82
N HIS A 139 -6.12 3.59 7.19
CA HIS A 139 -6.46 3.58 5.78
C HIS A 139 -5.18 3.81 4.97
N GLY A 140 -4.64 2.71 4.45
CA GLY A 140 -3.39 2.68 3.69
C GLY A 140 -3.58 3.00 2.21
N LEU A 141 -2.81 2.32 1.36
CA LEU A 141 -2.78 2.58 -0.07
C LEU A 141 -4.20 2.49 -0.68
N ALA A 142 -4.62 3.57 -1.35
CA ALA A 142 -5.95 3.73 -1.93
C ALA A 142 -7.13 3.60 -0.94
N GLY A 143 -6.89 3.70 0.37
CA GLY A 143 -7.92 3.64 1.41
C GLY A 143 -8.23 2.22 1.92
N ARG A 144 -7.43 1.21 1.56
CA ARG A 144 -7.60 -0.15 2.11
C ARG A 144 -7.27 -0.17 3.61
N HIS A 145 -7.93 -1.03 4.39
CA HIS A 145 -7.49 -1.27 5.76
C HIS A 145 -6.11 -1.91 5.74
N GLU A 146 -5.14 -1.25 6.37
CA GLU A 146 -3.75 -1.67 6.36
C GLU A 146 -3.22 -1.73 7.78
N LEU A 147 -2.47 -2.78 8.07
CA LEU A 147 -1.80 -2.94 9.35
C LEU A 147 -0.29 -3.07 9.21
N SER A 148 0.44 -2.68 10.25
CA SER A 148 1.86 -2.95 10.37
C SER A 148 2.24 -3.21 11.82
N ILE A 149 3.28 -4.01 12.05
CA ILE A 149 3.74 -4.35 13.40
C ILE A 149 5.21 -3.99 13.59
N GLU A 150 5.58 -3.72 14.82
CA GLU A 150 6.95 -3.55 15.27
C GLU A 150 7.13 -4.17 16.66
N LEU A 151 8.21 -4.92 16.88
CA LEU A 151 8.52 -5.49 18.19
C LEU A 151 9.39 -4.52 18.97
N HIS A 152 9.15 -4.37 20.28
CA HIS A 152 10.02 -3.57 21.14
C HIS A 152 11.40 -4.21 21.33
N ASP A 153 11.45 -5.53 21.43
CA ASP A 153 12.70 -6.31 21.51
C ASP A 153 12.68 -7.44 20.47
N THR A 154 13.85 -7.72 19.89
CA THR A 154 14.07 -8.76 18.88
C THR A 154 15.02 -9.87 19.33
N ARG A 155 15.34 -9.92 20.63
CA ARG A 155 16.13 -10.96 21.29
C ARG A 155 15.48 -12.37 21.19
N PRO A 156 16.23 -13.45 21.45
CA PRO A 156 15.74 -14.83 21.26
C PRO A 156 14.54 -15.24 22.11
N ASP A 157 14.27 -14.55 23.22
CA ASP A 157 13.09 -14.71 24.06
C ASP A 157 11.80 -14.17 23.40
N SER A 158 11.92 -13.26 22.43
CA SER A 158 10.78 -12.72 21.64
C SER A 158 10.18 -13.70 20.62
N ARG A 159 10.53 -15.00 20.69
CA ARG A 159 10.03 -16.03 19.77
C ARG A 159 8.51 -16.09 19.82
N GLY A 160 7.89 -15.75 18.70
CA GLY A 160 6.44 -15.82 18.53
C GLY A 160 5.68 -14.51 18.79
N HIS A 161 6.32 -13.48 19.37
CA HIS A 161 5.66 -12.19 19.64
C HIS A 161 5.06 -11.55 18.39
N GLY A 162 5.77 -11.58 17.25
CA GLY A 162 5.22 -11.05 16.00
C GLY A 162 3.94 -11.76 15.56
N ARG A 163 3.86 -13.09 15.75
CA ARG A 163 2.66 -13.86 15.40
C ARG A 163 1.51 -13.60 16.38
N SER A 164 1.80 -13.49 17.67
CA SER A 164 0.77 -13.19 18.67
C SER A 164 0.21 -11.79 18.49
N LEU A 165 1.07 -10.77 18.28
CA LEU A 165 0.65 -9.41 17.96
C LEU A 165 -0.24 -9.36 16.71
N LEU A 166 0.11 -10.09 15.65
CA LEU A 166 -0.72 -10.15 14.44
C LEU A 166 -2.10 -10.76 14.72
N ARG A 167 -2.16 -11.86 15.48
CA ARG A 167 -3.44 -12.50 15.82
C ARG A 167 -4.32 -11.64 16.69
N ASP A 168 -3.73 -10.83 17.56
CA ASP A 168 -4.46 -9.91 18.42
C ASP A 168 -4.88 -8.66 17.63
N ALA A 169 -4.02 -8.17 16.73
CA ALA A 169 -4.36 -7.08 15.81
C ALA A 169 -5.56 -7.40 14.90
N LEU A 170 -5.70 -8.65 14.47
CA LEU A 170 -6.83 -9.09 13.63
C LEU A 170 -8.20 -9.05 14.36
N THR A 171 -8.24 -8.94 15.70
CA THR A 171 -9.51 -8.76 16.42
C THR A 171 -9.99 -7.31 16.49
N LEU A 172 -9.12 -6.35 16.14
CA LEU A 172 -9.40 -4.93 16.25
C LEU A 172 -10.38 -4.41 15.18
N LEU A 173 -10.63 -5.20 14.13
CA LEU A 173 -11.56 -4.87 13.05
C LEU A 173 -12.71 -5.87 13.00
N PRO A 174 -13.89 -5.49 12.47
CA PRO A 174 -15.02 -6.41 12.33
C PRO A 174 -14.63 -7.67 11.56
N ALA A 175 -15.17 -8.82 11.99
CA ALA A 175 -14.89 -10.11 11.36
C ALA A 175 -15.16 -10.08 9.85
N GLY A 176 -14.26 -10.66 9.06
CA GLY A 176 -14.37 -10.70 7.59
C GLY A 176 -13.88 -9.44 6.86
N THR A 177 -13.57 -8.36 7.58
CA THR A 177 -12.95 -7.17 6.97
C THR A 177 -11.62 -7.56 6.32
N PRO A 178 -11.41 -7.31 5.03
CA PRO A 178 -10.10 -7.53 4.41
C PRO A 178 -9.08 -6.54 4.96
N VAL A 179 -7.92 -7.06 5.37
CA VAL A 179 -6.82 -6.30 5.96
C VAL A 179 -5.55 -6.61 5.19
N PHE A 180 -4.77 -5.57 4.90
CA PHE A 180 -3.57 -5.66 4.07
C PHE A 180 -2.31 -5.35 4.87
N ALA A 181 -1.18 -5.85 4.39
CA ALA A 181 0.14 -5.46 4.84
C ALA A 181 1.10 -5.44 3.65
N ALA A 182 1.90 -4.38 3.56
CA ALA A 182 3.04 -4.30 2.65
C ALA A 182 4.28 -4.76 3.42
N VAL A 183 4.94 -5.83 2.94
CA VAL A 183 6.10 -6.43 3.61
C VAL A 183 7.24 -6.62 2.64
N ALA A 184 8.35 -5.93 2.87
CA ALA A 184 9.58 -6.09 2.10
C ALA A 184 10.04 -7.56 2.13
N PRO A 185 10.28 -8.21 0.97
CA PRO A 185 10.70 -9.61 0.94
C PRO A 185 12.00 -9.89 1.72
N GLY A 186 12.90 -8.91 1.79
CA GLY A 186 14.14 -8.99 2.57
C GLY A 186 13.89 -9.05 4.09
N ASN A 187 12.74 -8.58 4.58
CA ASN A 187 12.31 -8.79 5.96
C ASN A 187 11.65 -10.17 6.11
N ALA A 188 12.44 -11.22 5.84
CA ALA A 188 11.97 -12.60 5.81
C ALA A 188 11.35 -13.05 7.14
N ARG A 189 11.80 -12.49 8.27
CA ARG A 189 11.22 -12.76 9.60
C ARG A 189 9.77 -12.27 9.66
N SER A 190 9.53 -11.01 9.30
CA SER A 190 8.19 -10.43 9.28
C SER A 190 7.31 -11.14 8.25
N LEU A 191 7.80 -11.32 7.02
CA LEU A 191 7.07 -12.01 5.96
C LEU A 191 6.58 -13.40 6.41
N ARG A 192 7.45 -14.22 7.00
CA ARG A 192 7.08 -15.53 7.55
C ARG A 192 6.08 -15.44 8.71
N ALA A 193 6.11 -14.39 9.52
CA ALA A 193 5.15 -14.20 10.59
C ALA A 193 3.74 -13.89 10.04
N PHE A 194 3.64 -13.01 9.05
CA PHE A 194 2.38 -12.71 8.35
C PHE A 194 1.80 -13.96 7.69
N LEU A 195 2.61 -14.68 6.89
CA LEU A 195 2.17 -15.92 6.24
C LEU A 195 1.69 -16.97 7.26
N ALA A 196 2.40 -17.14 8.38
CA ALA A 196 2.00 -18.06 9.44
C ALA A 196 0.73 -17.64 10.20
N CYS A 197 0.28 -16.40 10.05
CA CYS A 197 -0.98 -15.88 10.59
C CYS A 197 -2.11 -15.86 9.55
N GLY A 198 -1.94 -16.52 8.41
CA GLY A 198 -2.99 -16.66 7.40
C GLY A 198 -3.06 -15.51 6.39
N PHE A 199 -2.07 -14.61 6.37
CA PHE A 199 -1.94 -13.67 5.27
C PHE A 199 -1.48 -14.39 4.01
N THR A 200 -2.07 -14.03 2.88
CA THR A 200 -1.77 -14.58 1.55
C THR A 200 -1.21 -13.49 0.65
N PRO A 201 -0.14 -13.76 -0.13
CA PRO A 201 0.35 -12.82 -1.13
C PRO A 201 -0.67 -12.62 -2.24
N VAL A 202 -0.90 -11.38 -2.62
CA VAL A 202 -1.80 -11.02 -3.74
C VAL A 202 -1.12 -10.22 -4.84
N GLY A 203 0.12 -9.79 -4.62
CA GLY A 203 0.90 -9.03 -5.58
C GLY A 203 2.11 -8.40 -4.91
N SER A 204 2.69 -7.41 -5.58
CA SER A 204 3.71 -6.54 -5.02
C SER A 204 3.41 -5.09 -5.35
N GLU A 205 3.97 -4.19 -4.56
CA GLU A 205 3.74 -2.76 -4.73
C GLU A 205 4.97 -1.94 -4.37
N VAL A 206 5.03 -0.75 -4.94
CA VAL A 206 5.96 0.30 -4.53
C VAL A 206 5.21 1.63 -4.52
N VAL A 207 5.37 2.38 -3.44
CA VAL A 207 4.85 3.73 -3.27
C VAL A 207 5.94 4.73 -3.59
N LEU A 208 5.59 5.82 -4.26
CA LEU A 208 6.52 6.86 -4.67
C LEU A 208 5.93 8.24 -4.38
N ARG A 209 6.81 9.23 -4.27
CA ARG A 209 6.45 10.64 -4.27
C ARG A 209 7.23 11.33 -5.39
N PRO A 210 6.54 11.88 -6.40
CA PRO A 210 7.23 12.62 -7.46
C PRO A 210 8.00 13.82 -6.91
N GLY A 211 9.20 14.06 -7.43
CA GLY A 211 10.06 15.17 -6.96
C GLY A 211 9.59 16.55 -7.41
N GLN A 212 8.65 16.60 -8.35
CA GLN A 212 8.08 17.81 -8.93
C GLN A 212 6.57 17.63 -9.01
N SER A 213 5.81 18.65 -8.59
CA SER A 213 4.37 18.70 -8.78
C SER A 213 4.07 18.65 -10.27
N ARG A 214 3.53 17.52 -10.74
CA ARG A 214 3.09 17.39 -12.12
C ARG A 214 1.70 18.04 -12.24
N PRO A 215 1.45 18.91 -13.23
CA PRO A 215 0.11 19.35 -13.48
C PRO A 215 -0.77 18.12 -13.72
N SER A 216 -1.89 18.03 -13.00
CA SER A 216 -2.88 16.99 -13.23
C SER A 216 -3.31 17.04 -14.69
N ALA A 217 -3.41 15.89 -15.34
CA ALA A 217 -3.98 15.82 -16.69
C ALA A 217 -5.48 16.14 -16.59
N GLY A 218 -5.84 17.42 -16.66
CA GLY A 218 -7.22 17.85 -16.43
C GLY A 218 -7.49 19.36 -16.40
N SER A 219 -7.03 20.12 -17.40
CA SER A 219 -7.73 21.30 -17.93
C SER A 219 -7.08 21.75 -19.25
N GLY A 220 -7.22 20.93 -20.30
CA GLY A 220 -7.06 21.46 -21.65
C GLY A 220 -8.20 22.44 -21.91
N SER A 221 -8.00 23.72 -21.64
CA SER A 221 -8.85 24.75 -22.23
C SER A 221 -8.62 24.69 -23.73
N ALA A 222 -9.68 24.37 -24.48
CA ALA A 222 -9.72 24.68 -25.89
C ALA A 222 -9.46 26.18 -26.03
N GLY A 223 -8.36 26.54 -26.67
CA GLY A 223 -8.08 27.93 -27.00
C GLY A 223 -9.24 28.49 -27.82
N PRO A 224 -9.61 29.77 -27.65
CA PRO A 224 -10.67 30.36 -28.44
C PRO A 224 -10.25 30.33 -29.90
N GLY A 225 -11.05 29.62 -30.71
CA GLY A 225 -10.93 29.66 -32.15
C GLY A 225 -11.05 31.11 -32.62
N THR A 226 -10.08 31.52 -33.44
CA THR A 226 -10.12 32.76 -34.19
C THR A 226 -11.31 32.73 -35.15
N PRO A 227 -12.24 33.69 -35.12
CA PRO A 227 -13.05 34.01 -36.28
C PRO A 227 -12.32 35.05 -37.14
N LEU A 228 -12.58 34.94 -38.44
CA LEU A 228 -12.12 35.75 -39.58
C LEU A 228 -11.86 37.24 -39.29
#